data_AF-A0A820NNV4-F1
#
_entry.id   AF-A0A820NNV4-F1
#
_cell.length_a   1.000
_cell.length_b   1.000
_cell.length_c   1.000
_cell.angle_alpha   90.00
_cell.angle_beta   90.00
_cell.angle_gamma   90.00
#
_symmetry.space_group_name_H-M   'P 1'
#
loop_
_entity.id
_entity.type
_entity.pdbx_description
1 polymer ?
#
loop_
_entity_poly.entity_id
_entity_poly.type
_entity_poly.pdbx_seq_one_letter_code
_entity_poly.pdbx_strand_id
1 'polypeptide(L)'
;DSNPNSDATQECLDRRVLKIAGTDSTRLRDVDKYGTATITVRVQLPSDVACRHCVFQWKYTAGNNWGTDPITGQSGLGMGIENETFMGCSDISINGNGSPIETIPPIIVTPG
;
A
#
# COMPACT_ATOMS: atom_id res chain seq x y z
N ASP A 1 6.17 2.24 -12.19
CA ASP A 1 6.63 2.07 -13.58
C ASP A 1 5.49 2.19 -14.57
N SER A 2 5.80 2.57 -15.81
CA SER A 2 4.86 2.62 -16.94
C SER A 2 4.84 1.33 -17.77
N ASN A 3 5.64 0.32 -17.39
CA ASN A 3 5.63 -0.98 -18.05
C ASN A 3 4.50 -1.85 -17.47
N PRO A 4 3.48 -2.21 -18.27
CA PRO A 4 2.38 -3.05 -17.80
C PRO A 4 2.79 -4.50 -17.49
N ASN A 5 4.00 -4.91 -17.87
CA ASN A 5 4.54 -6.26 -17.66
C ASN A 5 5.60 -6.34 -16.56
N SER A 6 5.86 -5.25 -15.82
CA SER A 6 6.78 -5.27 -14.68
C SER A 6 6.01 -5.46 -13.38
N ASP A 7 6.52 -6.33 -12.52
CA ASP A 7 5.98 -6.53 -11.18
C ASP A 7 6.08 -5.24 -10.35
N ALA A 8 5.09 -5.02 -9.49
CA ALA A 8 5.15 -3.92 -8.53
C ALA A 8 6.24 -4.20 -7.48
N THR A 9 7.25 -3.34 -7.41
CA THR A 9 8.27 -3.43 -6.35
C THR A 9 7.86 -2.63 -5.11
N GLN A 10 8.43 -2.97 -3.95
CA GLN A 10 8.16 -2.22 -2.73
C GLN A 10 8.59 -0.75 -2.85
N GLU A 11 9.72 -0.49 -3.52
CA GLU A 11 10.21 0.88 -3.76
C GLU A 11 9.24 1.69 -4.63
N CYS A 12 8.53 1.04 -5.56
CA CYS A 12 7.50 1.70 -6.35
C CYS A 12 6.26 2.02 -5.50
N LEU A 13 5.82 1.08 -4.67
CA LEU A 13 4.65 1.24 -3.78
C LEU A 13 4.91 2.32 -2.72
N ASP A 14 6.11 2.36 -2.14
CA ASP A 14 6.50 3.31 -1.10
C ASP A 14 6.55 4.76 -1.60
N ARG A 15 6.62 5.00 -2.92
CA ARG A 15 6.53 6.34 -3.51
C ARG A 15 5.11 6.93 -3.46
N ARG A 16 4.08 6.09 -3.27
CA ARG A 16 2.66 6.47 -3.40
C ARG A 16 1.82 6.02 -2.20
N VAL A 17 2.31 6.28 -0.99
CA VAL A 17 1.58 5.94 0.25
C VAL A 17 0.28 6.74 0.32
N LEU A 18 -0.84 6.02 0.43
CA LEU A 18 -2.17 6.62 0.48
C LEU A 18 -2.45 7.26 1.84
N LYS A 19 -3.15 8.40 1.83
CA LYS A 19 -3.68 9.03 3.04
C LYS A 19 -5.02 8.40 3.43
N ILE A 20 -5.29 8.35 4.73
CA ILE A 20 -6.62 8.00 5.26
C ILE A 20 -7.56 9.17 4.97
N ALA A 21 -8.70 8.86 4.36
CA ALA A 21 -9.66 9.85 3.90
C ALA A 21 -10.11 10.76 5.05
N GLY A 22 -10.04 12.08 4.84
CA GLY A 22 -10.39 13.09 5.84
C GLY A 22 -9.28 13.38 6.86
N THR A 23 -8.07 12.85 6.67
CA THR A 23 -6.91 13.10 7.54
C THR A 23 -5.63 13.29 6.73
N ASP A 24 -4.58 13.80 7.37
CA ASP A 24 -3.22 13.80 6.80
C ASP A 24 -2.39 12.57 7.17
N SER A 25 -2.97 11.60 7.90
CA SER A 25 -2.27 10.38 8.30
C SER A 25 -2.25 9.35 7.17
N THR A 26 -1.14 8.62 7.07
CA THR A 26 -0.98 7.44 6.21
C THR A 26 -1.09 6.13 6.98
N ARG A 27 -1.27 6.20 8.30
CA ARG A 27 -1.30 5.05 9.20
C ARG A 27 -2.49 5.13 10.14
N LEU A 28 -3.24 4.05 10.20
CA LEU A 28 -4.23 3.86 11.24
C LEU A 28 -3.49 3.32 12.46
N ARG A 29 -3.43 4.13 13.53
CA ARG A 29 -2.87 3.74 14.82
C ARG A 29 -3.98 3.40 15.79
N ASP A 30 -3.62 2.75 16.89
CA ASP A 30 -4.51 2.52 18.03
C ASP A 30 -5.85 1.89 17.64
N VAL A 31 -5.78 0.85 16.80
CA VAL A 31 -6.96 0.08 16.41
C VAL A 31 -7.46 -0.64 17.66
N ASP A 32 -8.51 -0.11 18.28
CA ASP A 32 -9.18 -0.70 19.44
C ASP A 32 -10.08 -1.89 19.04
N LYS A 33 -9.47 -2.86 18.35
CA LYS A 33 -10.09 -4.12 17.98
C LYS A 33 -9.13 -5.26 18.27
N TYR A 34 -9.58 -6.22 19.06
CA TYR A 34 -8.81 -7.39 19.47
C TYR A 34 -9.40 -8.67 18.88
N GLY A 35 -8.55 -9.68 18.67
CA GLY A 35 -8.95 -10.94 18.07
C GLY A 35 -9.35 -10.82 16.60
N THR A 36 -10.20 -11.72 16.11
CA THR A 36 -10.67 -11.70 14.73
C THR A 36 -11.65 -10.55 14.51
N ALA A 37 -11.22 -9.52 13.80
CA ALA A 37 -12.05 -8.36 13.49
C ALA A 37 -11.84 -7.85 12.07
N THR A 38 -12.91 -7.35 11.46
CA THR A 38 -12.82 -6.60 10.20
C THR A 38 -12.50 -5.14 10.48
N ILE A 39 -11.45 -4.63 9.85
CA ILE A 39 -11.04 -3.22 9.89
C ILE A 39 -11.34 -2.62 8.52
N THR A 40 -12.20 -1.60 8.48
CA THR A 40 -12.52 -0.87 7.26
C THR A 40 -11.82 0.47 7.29
N VAL A 41 -10.95 0.73 6.31
CA VAL A 41 -10.23 2.00 6.17
C VAL A 41 -10.60 2.61 4.83
N ARG A 42 -11.05 3.87 4.85
CA ARG A 42 -11.23 4.66 3.63
C ARG A 42 -9.93 5.41 3.37
N VAL A 43 -9.39 5.26 2.17
CA VAL A 43 -8.17 5.93 1.74
C VAL A 43 -8.47 6.84 0.56
N GLN A 44 -7.67 7.89 0.42
CA GLN A 44 -7.75 8.81 -0.70
C GLN A 44 -6.81 8.36 -1.81
N LEU A 45 -7.38 8.10 -2.99
CA LEU A 45 -6.58 7.83 -4.19
C LEU A 45 -5.84 9.10 -4.62
N PRO A 46 -4.61 8.98 -5.17
CA PRO A 46 -3.88 10.14 -5.68
C PRO A 46 -4.62 10.71 -6.89
N SER A 47 -4.75 12.03 -6.96
CA SER A 47 -5.46 12.70 -8.05
C SER A 47 -4.74 12.61 -9.40
N ASP A 48 -3.44 12.33 -9.38
CA ASP A 48 -2.56 12.25 -10.54
C ASP A 48 -2.29 10.81 -11.01
N VAL A 49 -3.06 9.82 -10.52
CA VAL A 49 -2.87 8.41 -10.85
C VAL A 49 -4.12 7.86 -11.54
N ALA A 50 -3.93 7.35 -12.75
CA ALA A 50 -4.89 6.52 -13.47
C ALA A 50 -4.16 5.31 -14.05
N CYS A 51 -4.78 4.13 -13.97
CA CYS A 51 -4.15 2.89 -14.42
C CYS A 51 -5.17 1.78 -14.69
N ARG A 52 -4.88 0.95 -15.70
CA ARG A 52 -5.63 -0.28 -15.98
C ARG A 52 -5.21 -1.45 -15.08
N HIS A 53 -3.91 -1.54 -14.79
CA HIS A 53 -3.32 -2.60 -14.00
C HIS A 53 -2.42 -1.95 -12.93
N CYS A 54 -2.91 -1.92 -11.70
CA CYS A 54 -2.22 -1.40 -10.54
C CYS A 54 -2.29 -2.40 -9.40
N VAL A 55 -1.28 -2.41 -8.55
CA VAL A 55 -1.27 -3.19 -7.32
C VAL A 55 -1.56 -2.25 -6.15
N PHE A 56 -2.60 -2.57 -5.39
CA PHE A 56 -2.83 -2.02 -4.06
C PHE A 56 -2.21 -2.95 -3.02
N GLN A 57 -1.35 -2.42 -2.15
CA GLN A 57 -0.78 -3.17 -1.03
C GLN A 57 -1.30 -2.59 0.29
N TRP A 58 -1.83 -3.44 1.16
CA TRP A 58 -1.98 -3.13 2.58
C TRP A 58 -0.80 -3.71 3.36
N LYS A 59 -0.37 -3.00 4.40
CA LYS A 59 0.71 -3.42 5.30
C LYS A 59 0.30 -3.18 6.75
N TYR A 60 0.33 -4.24 7.55
CA TYR A 60 0.04 -4.22 8.98
C TYR A 60 1.26 -4.72 9.74
N THR A 61 1.82 -3.86 10.58
CA THR A 61 2.87 -4.24 11.53
C THR A 61 2.23 -4.37 12.90
N ALA A 62 2.37 -5.54 13.52
CA ALA A 62 1.85 -5.79 14.87
C ALA A 62 2.59 -4.94 15.92
N GLY A 63 2.10 -4.96 17.16
CA GLY A 63 2.63 -4.13 18.25
C GLY A 63 2.83 -4.89 19.57
N ASN A 64 2.87 -6.22 19.52
CA ASN A 64 2.86 -7.08 20.71
C ASN A 64 4.24 -7.65 21.06
N ASN A 65 5.28 -7.41 20.26
CA ASN A 65 6.65 -7.80 20.59
C ASN A 65 7.37 -6.65 21.30
N TRP A 66 8.27 -7.00 22.23
CA TRP A 66 9.20 -6.03 22.82
C TRP A 66 10.37 -5.81 21.86
N GLY A 67 10.71 -4.56 21.59
CA GLY A 67 11.85 -4.21 20.75
C GLY A 67 12.45 -2.87 21.14
N THR A 68 13.51 -2.50 20.43
CA THR A 68 14.22 -1.24 20.63
C THR A 68 14.27 -0.45 19.34
N ASP A 69 13.81 0.79 19.38
CA ASP A 69 13.92 1.69 18.24
C ASP A 69 15.41 1.94 17.92
N PRO A 70 15.86 1.63 16.70
CA PRO A 70 17.29 1.70 16.35
C PRO A 70 17.82 3.12 16.22
N ILE A 71 16.93 4.13 16.12
CA ILE A 71 17.29 5.54 15.97
C ILE A 71 17.28 6.23 17.34
N THR A 72 16.23 6.02 18.13
CA THR A 72 16.04 6.70 19.42
C THR A 72 16.58 5.91 20.61
N GLY A 73 16.82 4.61 20.46
CA GLY A 73 17.24 3.71 21.54
C GLY A 73 16.15 3.40 22.58
N GLN A 74 14.92 3.86 22.36
CA GLN A 74 13.79 3.58 23.26
C GLN A 74 13.36 2.12 23.12
N SER A 75 13.15 1.45 24.25
CA SER A 75 12.65 0.08 24.29
C SER A 75 11.21 0.02 24.80
N GLY A 76 10.40 -0.83 24.20
CA GLY A 76 9.00 -0.98 24.59
C GLY A 76 8.24 -1.99 23.73
N LEU A 77 6.96 -2.21 24.08
CA LEU A 77 6.04 -2.98 23.25
C LEU A 77 5.75 -2.24 21.94
N GLY A 78 5.80 -2.96 20.82
CA GLY A 78 5.57 -2.42 19.49
C GLY A 78 6.69 -1.51 18.97
N MET A 79 7.80 -1.41 19.69
CA MET A 79 8.99 -0.70 19.24
C MET A 79 9.91 -1.64 18.47
N GLY A 80 10.77 -1.05 17.64
CA GLY A 80 11.79 -1.78 16.88
C GLY A 80 11.26 -2.64 15.73
N ILE A 81 12.19 -3.32 15.07
CA ILE A 81 11.96 -4.14 13.87
C ILE A 81 11.41 -5.54 14.18
N GLU A 82 11.36 -5.90 15.46
CA GLU A 82 11.01 -7.23 15.96
C GLU A 82 9.51 -7.55 15.81
N ASN A 83 8.69 -6.57 15.42
CA ASN A 83 7.27 -6.76 15.20
C ASN A 83 7.00 -7.44 13.86
N GLU A 84 6.16 -8.47 13.90
CA GLU A 84 5.71 -9.17 12.70
C GLU A 84 4.94 -8.22 11.76
N THR A 85 5.22 -8.32 10.47
CA THR A 85 4.55 -7.52 9.45
C THR A 85 3.85 -8.41 8.44
N PHE A 86 2.56 -8.18 8.29
CA PHE A 86 1.70 -8.82 7.32
C PHE A 86 1.45 -7.86 6.16
N MET A 87 1.49 -8.39 4.95
CA MET A 87 1.23 -7.64 3.73
C MET A 87 0.29 -8.44 2.83
N GLY A 88 -0.57 -7.73 2.11
CA GLY A 88 -1.38 -8.33 1.07
C GLY A 88 -1.56 -7.38 -0.10
N CYS A 89 -1.61 -7.95 -1.30
CA CYS A 89 -1.71 -7.24 -2.55
C CYS A 89 -3.06 -7.51 -3.23
N SER A 90 -3.53 -6.56 -4.02
CA SER A 90 -4.74 -6.70 -4.83
C SER A 90 -4.58 -5.98 -6.15
N ASP A 91 -4.97 -6.64 -7.25
CA ASP A 91 -5.03 -6.04 -8.58
C ASP A 91 -6.24 -5.14 -8.70
N ILE A 92 -6.01 -3.88 -9.05
CA ILE A 92 -7.04 -2.85 -9.19
C ILE A 92 -6.86 -2.05 -10.49
N SER A 93 -7.93 -1.34 -10.87
CA SER A 93 -7.89 -0.29 -11.88
C SER A 93 -8.38 1.02 -11.28
N ILE A 94 -7.74 2.12 -11.65
CA ILE A 94 -8.13 3.48 -11.29
C ILE A 94 -8.48 4.19 -12.58
N ASN A 95 -9.78 4.39 -12.81
CA ASN A 95 -10.27 5.13 -13.96
C ASN A 95 -10.08 6.62 -13.70
N GLY A 96 -9.42 7.34 -14.61
CA GLY A 96 -9.33 8.79 -14.55
C GLY A 96 -10.69 9.45 -14.77
N ASN A 97 -10.88 10.65 -14.23
CA ASN A 97 -12.06 11.48 -14.51
C ASN A 97 -11.98 12.01 -15.96
N GLY A 98 -12.39 11.20 -16.93
CA GLY A 98 -12.79 11.64 -18.28
C GLY A 98 -11.68 12.03 -19.27
N SER A 99 -10.39 11.92 -18.92
CA SER A 99 -9.35 11.94 -19.96
C SER A 99 -9.21 10.53 -20.54
N PRO A 100 -9.22 10.34 -21.88
CA PRO A 100 -9.01 9.04 -22.47
C PRO A 100 -7.69 8.49 -21.93
N ILE A 101 -7.74 7.32 -21.27
CA ILE A 101 -6.55 6.52 -21.05
C ILE A 101 -5.92 6.38 -22.43
N GLU A 102 -4.71 6.89 -22.62
CA GLU A 102 -3.94 6.61 -23.83
C GLU A 102 -3.88 5.09 -23.90
N THR A 103 -4.69 4.51 -24.79
CA THR A 103 -4.77 3.08 -24.94
C THR A 103 -3.45 2.65 -25.51
N ILE A 104 -2.52 2.24 -24.65
CA ILE A 104 -1.38 1.44 -25.09
C ILE A 104 -2.03 0.22 -25.77
N PRO A 105 -1.87 0.03 -27.09
CA PRO A 105 -2.44 -1.10 -27.78
C PRO A 105 -1.91 -2.38 -27.12
N PRO A 106 -2.73 -3.46 -27.03
CA PRO A 106 -2.24 -4.72 -26.52
C PRO A 106 -1.01 -5.14 -27.32
N ILE A 107 0.12 -5.31 -26.65
CA ILE A 107 1.33 -5.85 -27.28
C ILE A 107 1.00 -7.31 -27.59
N ILE A 108 0.81 -7.62 -28.88
CA ILE A 108 0.65 -8.98 -29.36
C ILE A 108 2.00 -9.68 -29.18
N VAL A 109 2.11 -10.53 -28.15
CA VAL A 109 3.26 -11.42 -27.99
C VAL A 109 3.12 -12.55 -29.01
N THR A 110 3.88 -12.51 -30.10
CA THR A 110 4.02 -13.66 -30.99
C THR A 110 4.97 -14.68 -30.35
N PRO A 111 4.58 -15.97 -30.21
CA PRO A 111 5.52 -17.01 -29.80
C PRO A 111 6.59 -17.18 -30.89
N GLY A 112 7.86 -17.14 -30.49
CA GLY A 112 9.00 -17.56 -31.32
C GLY A 112 9.28 -19.04 -31.19
#